data_AF-A0A2Z3J9Y0-F1
#
_entry.id   AF-A0A2Z3J9Y0-F1
#
_cell.length_a   1.000
_cell.length_b   1.000
_cell.length_c   1.000
_cell.angle_alpha   90.00
_cell.angle_beta   90.00
_cell.angle_gamma   90.00
#
_symmetry.space_group_name_H-M   'P 1'
#
loop_
_entity.id
_entity.type
_entity.pdbx_description
1 polymer ?
#
loop_
_entity_poly.entity_id
_entity_poly.type
_entity_poly.pdbx_seq_one_letter_code
_entity_poly.pdbx_strand_id
1 'polypeptide(L)'
;MRVFLLLALPLLLSACSNKALTQLRAQVRGWSGGAGQVEALSDDLVTLSSAPIDAAGRFTLPLPSAQTLAPQLVSSLVPDLPRSCTNTVGASDPAARFYMLSGLSAFPQGGTDKAALTLISQTAGDPGQDPRQLDKRVLIYASADTRVQGELRCPLSAPGGQAAEASATYALNLKAGWNYAVTRQSVFASGESRTRIESVGPDGFEGWTVAE
;
A
#
# COMPACT_ATOMS: atom_id res chain seq x y z
N MET A 1 -4.94 3.17 66.66
CA MET A 1 -5.42 3.97 65.51
C MET A 1 -4.49 3.71 64.34
N ARG A 2 -4.99 3.10 63.26
CA ARG A 2 -4.22 2.76 62.05
C ARG A 2 -4.29 3.94 61.07
N VAL A 3 -3.14 4.49 60.72
CA VAL A 3 -3.01 5.54 59.68
C VAL A 3 -2.78 4.83 58.35
N PHE A 4 -3.70 5.04 57.40
CA PHE A 4 -3.63 4.53 56.03
C PHE A 4 -2.65 5.38 55.21
N LEU A 5 -1.60 4.75 54.68
CA LEU A 5 -0.65 5.36 53.75
C LEU A 5 -1.19 5.21 52.32
N LEU A 6 -1.68 6.29 51.72
CA LEU A 6 -2.10 6.34 50.32
C LEU A 6 -0.87 6.49 49.42
N LEU A 7 -0.46 5.39 48.77
CA LEU A 7 0.51 5.43 47.67
C LEU A 7 -0.18 5.98 46.41
N ALA A 8 0.18 7.20 46.01
CA ALA A 8 -0.14 7.75 44.70
C ALA A 8 0.78 7.10 43.65
N LEU A 9 0.21 6.22 42.83
CA LEU A 9 0.88 5.60 41.69
C LEU A 9 0.86 6.60 40.51
N PRO A 10 2.00 7.12 40.02
CA PRO A 10 2.00 7.93 38.82
C PRO A 10 1.75 7.02 37.62
N LEU A 11 0.56 7.15 37.03
CA LEU A 11 0.23 6.63 35.70
C LEU A 11 1.17 7.27 34.68
N LEU A 12 2.31 6.63 34.43
CA LEU A 12 3.15 6.84 33.26
C LEU A 12 2.36 6.35 32.05
N LEU A 13 1.45 7.20 31.54
CA LEU A 13 0.87 7.07 30.22
C LEU A 13 2.03 7.16 29.22
N SER A 14 2.51 6.00 28.78
CA SER A 14 3.42 5.89 27.66
C SER A 14 2.74 6.54 26.46
N ALA A 15 3.14 7.77 26.14
CA ALA A 15 2.86 8.38 24.86
C ALA A 15 3.63 7.58 23.80
N CYS A 16 3.08 6.44 23.38
CA CYS A 16 3.46 5.78 22.15
C CYS A 16 3.18 6.79 21.05
N SER A 17 4.22 7.52 20.66
CA SER A 17 4.20 8.49 19.59
C SER A 17 3.88 7.73 18.29
N ASN A 18 2.60 7.62 17.97
CA ASN A 18 2.06 7.13 16.70
C ASN A 18 2.40 8.14 15.59
N LYS A 19 3.70 8.28 15.28
CA LYS A 19 4.17 9.14 14.20
C LYS A 19 3.84 8.46 12.86
N ALA A 20 3.28 9.25 11.95
CA ALA A 20 3.10 8.84 10.57
C ALA A 20 4.43 8.38 9.97
N LEU A 21 4.36 7.42 9.04
CA LEU A 21 5.53 6.91 8.33
C LEU A 21 6.15 8.03 7.48
N THR A 22 7.46 8.24 7.62
CA THR A 22 8.19 9.29 6.88
C THR A 22 9.24 8.73 5.92
N GLN A 23 9.59 7.45 6.06
CA GLN A 23 10.57 6.77 5.24
C GLN A 23 10.18 5.30 5.08
N LEU A 24 10.49 4.73 3.93
CA LEU A 24 10.37 3.31 3.63
C LEU A 24 11.76 2.69 3.60
N ARG A 25 12.02 1.73 4.49
CA ARG A 25 13.24 0.93 4.50
C ARG A 25 12.93 -0.46 3.96
N ALA A 26 13.70 -0.89 2.98
CA ALA A 26 13.41 -2.12 2.26
C ALA A 26 14.63 -2.68 1.54
N GLN A 27 14.50 -3.94 1.11
CA GLN A 27 15.44 -4.62 0.23
C GLN A 27 14.70 -5.17 -0.98
N VAL A 28 15.29 -4.99 -2.16
CA VAL A 28 14.86 -5.60 -3.41
C VAL A 28 15.40 -7.03 -3.47
N ARG A 29 14.52 -8.02 -3.32
CA ARG A 29 14.86 -9.44 -3.46
C ARG A 29 15.24 -9.74 -4.91
N GLY A 30 16.32 -10.51 -5.09
CA GLY A 30 16.84 -10.86 -6.42
C GLY A 30 17.58 -9.72 -7.13
N TRP A 31 17.88 -8.62 -6.44
CA TRP A 31 18.59 -7.49 -7.04
C TRP A 31 20.01 -7.87 -7.48
N SER A 32 20.28 -7.67 -8.77
CA SER A 32 21.58 -7.89 -9.41
C SER A 32 22.13 -6.63 -10.10
N GLY A 33 21.43 -5.49 -9.96
CA GLY A 33 21.73 -4.25 -10.66
C GLY A 33 22.92 -3.44 -10.11
N GLY A 34 23.59 -3.91 -9.05
CA GLY A 34 24.68 -3.18 -8.40
C GLY A 34 24.16 -1.97 -7.60
N ALA A 35 24.92 -0.88 -7.51
CA ALA A 35 24.34 0.36 -7.00
C ALA A 35 23.28 0.89 -7.99
N GLY A 36 22.30 1.65 -7.50
CA GLY A 36 21.19 2.14 -8.32
C GLY A 36 20.39 3.25 -7.64
N GLN A 37 19.21 3.52 -8.18
CA GLN A 37 18.22 4.45 -7.61
C GLN A 37 16.86 3.77 -7.54
N VAL A 38 16.10 4.07 -6.49
CA VAL A 38 14.68 3.77 -6.39
C VAL A 38 13.90 5.07 -6.41
N GLU A 39 12.78 5.08 -7.12
CA GLU A 39 11.89 6.22 -7.24
C GLU A 39 10.45 5.83 -6.89
N ALA A 40 9.78 6.70 -6.15
CA ALA A 40 8.32 6.75 -6.11
C ALA A 40 7.86 7.68 -7.22
N LEU A 41 7.10 7.17 -8.17
CA LEU A 41 6.57 7.92 -9.30
C LEU A 41 5.07 8.20 -9.10
N SER A 42 4.58 9.33 -9.61
CA SER A 42 3.16 9.57 -9.80
C SER A 42 2.59 8.73 -10.96
N ASP A 43 1.28 8.76 -11.15
CA ASP A 43 0.63 8.10 -12.29
C ASP A 43 1.12 8.68 -13.63
N ASP A 44 1.42 9.99 -13.66
CA ASP A 44 2.04 10.68 -14.80
C ASP A 44 3.57 10.49 -14.91
N LEU A 45 4.15 9.51 -14.19
CA LEU A 45 5.59 9.20 -14.18
C LEU A 45 6.50 10.33 -13.68
N VAL A 46 5.97 11.27 -12.89
CA VAL A 46 6.77 12.32 -12.24
C VAL A 46 7.39 11.76 -10.96
N THR A 47 8.70 11.95 -10.78
CA THR A 47 9.39 11.54 -9.54
C THR A 47 8.87 12.34 -8.34
N LEU A 48 8.21 11.65 -7.42
CA LEU A 48 7.72 12.20 -6.16
C LEU A 48 8.78 12.14 -5.05
N SER A 49 9.64 11.12 -5.09
CA SER A 49 10.77 10.93 -4.18
C SER A 49 11.75 9.93 -4.75
N SER A 50 13.02 10.01 -4.36
CA SER A 50 14.06 9.07 -4.77
C SER A 50 15.06 8.77 -3.66
N ALA A 51 15.73 7.63 -3.77
CA ALA A 51 16.82 7.23 -2.88
C ALA A 51 17.79 6.25 -3.57
N PRO A 52 19.08 6.25 -3.16
CA PRO A 52 20.03 5.28 -3.67
C PRO A 52 19.68 3.85 -3.22
N ILE A 53 19.94 2.89 -4.10
CA ILE A 53 19.96 1.45 -3.82
C ILE A 53 21.42 1.03 -3.69
N ASP A 54 21.78 0.32 -2.63
CA ASP A 54 23.12 -0.25 -2.48
C ASP A 54 23.33 -1.55 -3.29
N ALA A 55 24.56 -2.06 -3.34
CA ALA A 55 24.87 -3.28 -4.07
C ALA A 55 24.13 -4.54 -3.57
N ALA A 56 23.59 -4.51 -2.35
CA ALA A 56 22.78 -5.59 -1.77
C ALA A 56 21.27 -5.40 -2.03
N GLY A 57 20.88 -4.37 -2.79
CA GLY A 57 19.48 -4.07 -3.09
C GLY A 57 18.75 -3.32 -1.97
N ARG A 58 19.46 -2.81 -0.96
CA ARG A 58 18.86 -2.11 0.19
C ARG A 58 18.70 -0.63 -0.10
N PHE A 59 17.60 -0.05 0.37
CA PHE A 59 17.34 1.38 0.24
C PHE A 59 16.58 1.95 1.44
N THR A 60 16.67 3.27 1.60
CA THR A 60 15.86 4.05 2.54
C THR A 60 15.25 5.23 1.78
N LEU A 61 14.00 5.08 1.35
CA LEU A 61 13.28 6.05 0.55
C LEU A 61 12.52 7.01 1.46
N PRO A 62 12.82 8.33 1.48
CA PRO A 62 11.95 9.29 2.14
C PRO A 62 10.59 9.30 1.45
N LEU A 63 9.50 9.27 2.21
CA LEU A 63 8.17 9.32 1.60
C LEU A 63 7.78 10.75 1.25
N PRO A 64 7.10 10.98 0.10
CA PRO A 64 6.68 12.31 -0.31
C PRO A 64 5.89 13.06 0.77
N SER A 65 6.14 14.37 0.87
CA SER A 65 5.42 15.23 1.81
C SER A 65 3.98 15.49 1.36
N ALA A 66 3.15 15.99 2.27
CA ALA A 66 1.79 16.43 1.95
C ALA A 66 1.78 17.49 0.82
N GLN A 67 2.75 18.40 0.84
CA GLN A 67 2.91 19.46 -0.16
C GLN A 67 3.25 18.89 -1.53
N THR A 68 4.12 17.88 -1.59
CA THR A 68 4.49 17.18 -2.82
C THR A 68 3.31 16.40 -3.41
N LEU A 69 2.49 15.78 -2.54
CA LEU A 69 1.34 14.97 -2.97
C LEU A 69 0.11 15.79 -3.31
N ALA A 70 -0.02 17.03 -2.83
CA ALA A 70 -1.21 17.86 -2.99
C ALA A 70 -1.87 17.81 -4.39
N PRO A 71 -1.14 17.89 -5.54
CA PRO A 71 -1.76 17.83 -6.86
C PRO A 71 -2.27 16.43 -7.27
N GLN A 72 -1.83 15.37 -6.59
CA GLN A 72 -2.14 13.96 -6.87
C GLN A 72 -3.23 13.41 -5.92
N LEU A 73 -3.70 14.21 -4.96
CA LEU A 73 -4.64 13.76 -3.95
C LEU A 73 -6.06 13.63 -4.51
N VAL A 74 -6.66 12.46 -4.34
CA VAL A 74 -8.03 12.14 -4.77
C VAL A 74 -9.00 12.05 -3.60
N SER A 75 -10.30 12.22 -3.85
CA SER A 75 -11.35 12.14 -2.82
C SER A 75 -11.77 10.71 -2.45
N SER A 76 -11.33 9.71 -3.21
CA SER A 76 -11.72 8.31 -3.06
C SER A 76 -10.52 7.39 -3.33
N LEU A 77 -10.40 6.30 -2.56
CA LEU A 77 -9.44 5.22 -2.85
C LEU A 77 -9.89 4.30 -3.99
N VAL A 78 -11.14 4.44 -4.43
CA VAL A 78 -11.68 3.75 -5.59
C VAL A 78 -11.61 4.71 -6.78
N PRO A 79 -10.83 4.41 -7.82
CA PRO A 79 -10.70 5.27 -9.00
C PRO A 79 -11.97 5.24 -9.86
N ASP A 80 -12.01 6.02 -10.93
CA ASP A 80 -13.13 6.08 -11.87
C ASP A 80 -13.49 4.69 -12.40
N LEU A 81 -14.66 4.20 -11.99
CA LEU A 81 -15.13 2.86 -12.31
C LEU A 81 -15.92 2.83 -13.61
N PRO A 82 -15.87 1.71 -14.37
CA PRO A 82 -16.86 1.43 -15.40
C PRO A 82 -18.28 1.52 -14.83
N ARG A 83 -19.23 2.00 -15.63
CA ARG A 83 -20.65 2.14 -15.22
C ARG A 83 -21.30 0.83 -14.79
N SER A 84 -20.75 -0.31 -15.18
CA SER A 84 -21.23 -1.64 -14.82
C SER A 84 -20.85 -2.06 -13.39
N CYS A 85 -19.89 -1.37 -12.76
CA CYS A 85 -19.51 -1.66 -11.39
C CYS A 85 -20.45 -1.00 -10.38
N THR A 86 -20.63 -1.66 -9.23
CA THR A 86 -21.31 -1.11 -8.06
C THR A 86 -20.29 -0.80 -6.97
N ASN A 87 -20.46 0.32 -6.27
CA ASN A 87 -19.51 0.79 -5.26
C ASN A 87 -20.25 1.37 -4.05
N THR A 88 -19.87 0.91 -2.86
CA THR A 88 -20.33 1.42 -1.56
C THR A 88 -19.18 1.92 -0.69
N VAL A 89 -17.97 1.94 -1.22
CA VAL A 89 -16.77 2.36 -0.50
C VAL A 89 -16.85 3.84 -0.19
N GLY A 90 -16.73 4.19 1.08
CA GLY A 90 -16.76 5.55 1.57
C GLY A 90 -15.79 5.79 2.72
N ALA A 91 -15.35 7.04 2.85
CA ALA A 91 -14.58 7.52 3.98
C ALA A 91 -15.50 8.14 5.05
N SER A 92 -15.20 7.92 6.33
CA SER A 92 -15.96 8.52 7.44
C SER A 92 -15.79 10.05 7.51
N ASP A 93 -14.62 10.55 7.09
CA ASP A 93 -14.39 11.97 6.86
C ASP A 93 -14.46 12.27 5.34
N PRO A 94 -15.47 13.01 4.85
CA PRO A 94 -15.63 13.34 3.44
C PRO A 94 -14.62 14.38 2.93
N ALA A 95 -13.95 15.11 3.84
CA ALA A 95 -12.87 16.04 3.47
C ALA A 95 -11.51 15.32 3.33
N ALA A 96 -11.39 14.08 3.79
CA ALA A 96 -10.18 13.30 3.61
C ALA A 96 -9.84 13.13 2.12
N ARG A 97 -8.54 13.19 1.83
CA ARG A 97 -7.98 12.97 0.51
C ARG A 97 -6.88 11.95 0.57
N PHE A 98 -6.71 11.20 -0.51
CA PHE A 98 -5.90 10.00 -0.53
C PHE A 98 -4.92 9.99 -1.69
N TYR A 99 -3.82 9.27 -1.50
CA TYR A 99 -2.93 8.85 -2.58
C TYR A 99 -2.43 7.44 -2.27
N MET A 100 -2.46 6.55 -3.26
CA MET A 100 -2.02 5.17 -3.11
C MET A 100 -0.75 4.94 -3.91
N LEU A 101 0.33 4.58 -3.21
CA LEU A 101 1.58 4.13 -3.80
C LEU A 101 1.60 2.60 -3.82
N SER A 102 1.37 2.02 -5.00
CA SER A 102 1.24 0.57 -5.22
C SER A 102 2.50 -0.09 -5.77
N GLY A 103 3.47 0.69 -6.25
CA GLY A 103 4.74 0.22 -6.78
C GLY A 103 5.84 1.27 -6.65
N LEU A 104 7.09 0.83 -6.79
CA LEU A 104 8.26 1.70 -6.93
C LEU A 104 8.98 1.36 -8.24
N SER A 105 9.81 2.26 -8.75
CA SER A 105 10.65 1.98 -9.91
C SER A 105 12.12 1.95 -9.49
N ALA A 106 12.85 0.92 -9.89
CA ALA A 106 14.29 0.80 -9.65
C ALA A 106 15.10 0.93 -10.94
N PHE A 107 16.21 1.64 -10.85
CA PHE A 107 17.10 1.97 -11.95
C PHE A 107 18.53 1.54 -11.58
N PRO A 108 19.13 0.56 -12.27
CA PRO A 108 20.52 0.17 -12.06
C PRO A 108 21.49 1.31 -12.46
N GLN A 109 22.63 1.44 -11.78
CA GLN A 109 23.65 2.41 -12.19
C GLN A 109 24.22 2.05 -13.57
N GLY A 110 24.39 3.05 -14.44
CA GLY A 110 25.07 2.89 -15.74
C GLY A 110 24.25 3.13 -17.01
N GLY A 111 23.10 3.83 -16.96
CA GLY A 111 22.53 4.43 -18.17
C GLY A 111 21.04 4.70 -18.11
N THR A 112 20.64 5.82 -18.69
CA THR A 112 19.26 6.26 -18.97
C THR A 112 18.45 5.29 -19.87
N ASP A 113 19.11 4.26 -20.42
CA ASP A 113 18.55 3.27 -21.35
C ASP A 113 18.21 1.92 -20.69
N LYS A 114 18.44 1.74 -19.37
CA LYS A 114 17.98 0.53 -18.67
C LYS A 114 16.54 0.72 -18.21
N ALA A 115 15.64 -0.10 -18.75
CA ALA A 115 14.22 -0.10 -18.41
C ALA A 115 14.02 -0.12 -16.89
N ALA A 116 13.12 0.74 -16.40
CA ALA A 116 12.73 0.78 -15.01
C ALA A 116 12.23 -0.61 -14.57
N LEU A 117 12.78 -1.13 -13.48
CA LEU A 117 12.26 -2.34 -12.86
C LEU A 117 11.13 -1.94 -11.91
N THR A 118 9.91 -2.37 -12.20
CA THR A 118 8.79 -2.16 -11.28
C THR A 118 8.98 -3.07 -10.07
N LEU A 119 9.05 -2.48 -8.89
CA LEU A 119 9.13 -3.16 -7.62
C LEU A 119 7.75 -3.23 -7.00
N ILE A 120 7.36 -4.43 -6.58
CA ILE A 120 6.11 -4.68 -5.86
C ILE A 120 6.42 -5.50 -4.61
N SER A 121 5.82 -5.12 -3.50
CA SER A 121 5.89 -5.92 -2.28
C SER A 121 4.78 -6.95 -2.33
N GLN A 122 5.09 -8.15 -2.85
CA GLN A 122 4.10 -9.20 -3.01
C GLN A 122 4.57 -10.55 -2.51
N THR A 123 3.61 -11.38 -2.10
CA THR A 123 3.78 -12.82 -1.89
C THR A 123 2.68 -13.52 -2.70
N ALA A 124 3.07 -14.44 -3.58
CA ALA A 124 2.15 -15.25 -4.36
C ALA A 124 2.11 -16.68 -3.80
N GLY A 125 0.92 -17.25 -3.74
CA GLY A 125 0.71 -18.67 -3.48
C GLY A 125 1.11 -19.54 -4.68
N ASP A 126 1.04 -20.85 -4.49
CA ASP A 126 1.38 -21.85 -5.52
C ASP A 126 0.54 -21.63 -6.80
N PRO A 127 1.16 -21.50 -8.00
CA PRO A 127 0.43 -21.35 -9.25
C PRO A 127 -0.51 -22.52 -9.58
N GLY A 128 -0.31 -23.71 -9.00
CA GLY A 128 -1.19 -24.87 -9.15
C GLY A 128 -2.41 -24.89 -8.24
N GLN A 129 -2.55 -23.92 -7.33
CA GLN A 129 -3.65 -23.86 -6.36
C GLN A 129 -4.79 -22.97 -6.87
N ASP A 130 -6.04 -23.41 -6.66
CA ASP A 130 -7.26 -22.64 -6.95
C ASP A 130 -8.10 -22.47 -5.66
N PRO A 131 -8.35 -21.23 -5.18
CA PRO A 131 -7.88 -19.96 -5.74
C PRO A 131 -6.39 -19.72 -5.50
N ARG A 132 -5.71 -19.13 -6.49
CA ARG A 132 -4.35 -18.60 -6.34
C ARG A 132 -4.40 -17.37 -5.43
N GLN A 133 -3.57 -17.39 -4.39
CA GLN A 133 -3.47 -16.27 -3.45
C GLN A 133 -2.38 -15.28 -3.88
N LEU A 134 -2.64 -13.99 -3.69
CA LEU A 134 -1.71 -12.91 -3.96
C LEU A 134 -1.88 -11.83 -2.89
N ASP A 135 -0.89 -11.72 -2.01
CA ASP A 135 -0.84 -10.67 -1.00
C ASP A 135 0.10 -9.57 -1.48
N LYS A 136 -0.39 -8.33 -1.53
CA LYS A 136 0.39 -7.14 -1.87
C LYS A 136 0.38 -6.16 -0.71
N ARG A 137 1.52 -5.54 -0.40
CA ARG A 137 1.57 -4.40 0.52
C ARG A 137 1.55 -3.12 -0.29
N VAL A 138 0.74 -2.17 0.14
CA VAL A 138 0.63 -0.85 -0.46
C VAL A 138 0.80 0.23 0.61
N LEU A 139 1.22 1.41 0.18
CA LEU A 139 1.30 2.59 1.02
C LEU A 139 0.15 3.52 0.66
N ILE A 140 -0.60 3.97 1.65
CA ILE A 140 -1.73 4.89 1.47
C ILE A 140 -1.47 6.15 2.28
N TYR A 141 -1.34 7.28 1.59
CA TYR A 141 -1.40 8.58 2.22
C TYR A 141 -2.86 8.97 2.46
N ALA A 142 -3.17 9.47 3.64
CA ALA A 142 -4.45 10.12 3.96
C ALA A 142 -4.21 11.53 4.52
N SER A 143 -4.96 12.52 4.07
CA SER A 143 -4.80 13.90 4.55
C SER A 143 -5.32 14.13 5.98
N ALA A 144 -6.14 13.21 6.49
CA ALA A 144 -6.76 13.26 7.81
C ALA A 144 -6.97 11.84 8.37
N ASP A 145 -7.14 11.72 9.69
CA ASP A 145 -7.57 10.48 10.34
C ASP A 145 -8.98 10.11 9.84
N THR A 146 -9.14 8.93 9.24
CA THR A 146 -10.41 8.51 8.64
C THR A 146 -10.53 6.99 8.55
N ARG A 147 -11.76 6.49 8.55
CA ARG A 147 -12.07 5.08 8.29
C ARG A 147 -12.62 4.94 6.88
N VAL A 148 -12.02 4.07 6.08
CA VAL A 148 -12.53 3.74 4.73
C VAL A 148 -13.11 2.33 4.76
N GLN A 149 -14.38 2.20 4.37
CA GLN A 149 -15.09 0.94 4.40
C GLN A 149 -16.10 0.80 3.27
N GLY A 150 -16.40 -0.43 2.89
CA GLY A 150 -17.43 -0.77 1.92
C GLY A 150 -16.95 -1.82 0.93
N GLU A 151 -17.70 -1.96 -0.16
CA GLU A 151 -17.46 -2.98 -1.16
C GLU A 151 -17.58 -2.40 -2.58
N LEU A 152 -16.70 -2.89 -3.45
CA LEU A 152 -16.71 -2.69 -4.89
C LEU A 152 -16.98 -4.03 -5.57
N ARG A 153 -17.92 -4.07 -6.51
CA ARG A 153 -18.16 -5.23 -7.38
C ARG A 153 -18.21 -4.82 -8.83
N CYS A 154 -17.48 -5.53 -9.67
CA CYS A 154 -17.39 -5.30 -11.10
C CYS A 154 -17.69 -6.60 -11.85
N PRO A 155 -18.74 -6.64 -12.68
CA PRO A 155 -18.98 -7.80 -13.54
C PRO A 155 -17.85 -7.89 -14.59
N LEU A 156 -17.40 -9.12 -14.84
CA LEU A 156 -16.37 -9.47 -15.81
C LEU A 156 -16.95 -10.46 -16.83
N SER A 157 -16.46 -10.35 -18.07
CA SER A 157 -16.66 -11.38 -19.09
C SER A 157 -15.48 -12.35 -19.02
N ALA A 158 -15.71 -13.57 -18.53
CA ALA A 158 -14.67 -14.59 -18.48
C ALA A 158 -14.44 -15.22 -19.87
N PRO A 159 -13.26 -15.83 -20.11
CA PRO A 159 -13.01 -16.64 -21.30
C PRO A 159 -14.11 -17.71 -21.45
N GLY A 160 -14.68 -17.84 -22.66
CA GLY A 160 -15.79 -18.76 -22.91
C GLY A 160 -17.19 -18.19 -22.64
N GLY A 161 -17.31 -16.89 -22.34
CA GLY A 161 -18.60 -16.19 -22.24
C GLY A 161 -19.35 -16.42 -20.94
N GLN A 162 -18.69 -17.02 -19.94
CA GLN A 162 -19.25 -17.16 -18.60
C GLN A 162 -19.21 -15.82 -17.85
N ALA A 163 -20.23 -15.55 -17.07
CA ALA A 163 -20.25 -14.39 -16.18
C ALA A 163 -19.28 -14.63 -15.01
N ALA A 164 -18.38 -13.68 -14.78
CA ALA A 164 -17.51 -13.64 -13.61
C ALA A 164 -17.66 -12.29 -12.89
N GLU A 165 -17.12 -12.19 -11.69
CA GLU A 165 -17.13 -10.95 -10.90
C GLU A 165 -15.74 -10.70 -10.31
N ALA A 166 -15.31 -9.44 -10.34
CA ALA A 166 -14.24 -8.94 -9.49
C ALA A 166 -14.85 -8.17 -8.32
N SER A 167 -14.55 -8.59 -7.10
CA SER A 167 -14.98 -7.90 -5.88
C SER A 167 -13.78 -7.40 -5.07
N ALA A 168 -13.95 -6.26 -4.40
CA ALA A 168 -12.99 -5.72 -3.46
C ALA A 168 -13.70 -5.19 -2.20
N THR A 169 -13.31 -5.68 -1.03
CA THR A 169 -13.79 -5.19 0.28
C THR A 169 -12.74 -4.31 0.93
N TYR A 170 -13.15 -3.15 1.43
CA TYR A 170 -12.30 -2.18 2.12
C TYR A 170 -12.63 -2.17 3.61
N ALA A 171 -11.58 -2.27 4.44
CA ALA A 171 -11.67 -2.19 5.90
C ALA A 171 -10.41 -1.50 6.46
N LEU A 172 -10.28 -0.20 6.21
CA LEU A 172 -9.11 0.60 6.55
C LEU A 172 -9.41 1.57 7.69
N ASN A 173 -8.51 1.62 8.66
CA ASN A 173 -8.40 2.71 9.64
C ASN A 173 -7.09 3.46 9.33
N LEU A 174 -7.21 4.65 8.74
CA LEU A 174 -6.09 5.44 8.27
C LEU A 174 -5.82 6.60 9.22
N LYS A 175 -4.55 6.87 9.48
CA LYS A 175 -4.05 8.07 10.15
C LYS A 175 -3.68 9.13 9.13
N ALA A 176 -3.71 10.40 9.54
CA ALA A 176 -3.12 11.47 8.76
C ALA A 176 -1.65 11.17 8.44
N GLY A 177 -1.26 11.29 7.17
CA GLY A 177 0.03 10.88 6.65
C GLY A 177 0.03 9.50 6.00
N TRP A 178 1.20 8.88 5.93
CA TRP A 178 1.38 7.57 5.29
C TRP A 178 1.02 6.41 6.21
N ASN A 179 0.28 5.45 5.65
CA ASN A 179 -0.19 4.23 6.29
C ASN A 179 0.23 3.01 5.47
N TYR A 180 0.52 1.91 6.16
CA TYR A 180 0.62 0.60 5.51
C TYR A 180 -0.77 -0.03 5.37
N ALA A 181 -1.03 -0.63 4.22
CA ALA A 181 -2.17 -1.51 4.01
C ALA A 181 -1.72 -2.79 3.30
N VAL A 182 -2.51 -3.85 3.46
CA VAL A 182 -2.35 -5.10 2.73
C VAL A 182 -3.58 -5.33 1.87
N THR A 183 -3.32 -5.72 0.63
CA THR A 183 -4.30 -6.18 -0.35
C THR A 183 -4.13 -7.69 -0.44
N ARG A 184 -5.11 -8.45 0.03
CA ARG A 184 -5.16 -9.90 -0.13
C ARG A 184 -6.10 -10.25 -1.27
N GLN A 185 -5.57 -10.86 -2.32
CA GLN A 185 -6.32 -11.20 -3.52
C GLN A 185 -6.36 -12.70 -3.70
N SER A 186 -7.56 -13.23 -3.92
CA SER A 186 -7.80 -14.59 -4.40
C SER A 186 -8.23 -14.51 -5.86
N VAL A 187 -7.52 -15.20 -6.75
CA VAL A 187 -7.84 -15.30 -8.18
C VAL A 187 -8.25 -16.73 -8.47
N PHE A 188 -9.45 -16.89 -9.03
CA PHE A 188 -10.04 -18.20 -9.33
C PHE A 188 -9.82 -18.58 -10.80
N ALA A 189 -9.74 -19.88 -11.08
CA ALA A 189 -9.66 -20.37 -12.46
C ALA A 189 -10.86 -19.95 -13.33
N SER A 190 -12.01 -19.67 -12.71
CA SER A 190 -13.22 -19.15 -13.37
C SER A 190 -13.09 -17.70 -13.89
N GLY A 191 -11.98 -17.00 -13.58
CA GLY A 191 -11.82 -15.57 -13.85
C GLY A 191 -12.43 -14.66 -12.78
N GLU A 192 -13.08 -15.22 -11.75
CA GLU A 192 -13.48 -14.48 -10.56
C GLU A 192 -12.24 -13.98 -9.80
N SER A 193 -12.36 -12.80 -9.18
CA SER A 193 -11.37 -12.36 -8.20
C SER A 193 -12.02 -11.74 -6.98
N ARG A 194 -11.45 -12.02 -5.81
CA ARG A 194 -11.87 -11.44 -4.53
C ARG A 194 -10.69 -10.76 -3.88
N THR A 195 -10.85 -9.49 -3.56
CA THR A 195 -9.80 -8.67 -2.98
C THR A 195 -10.25 -8.14 -1.62
N ARG A 196 -9.37 -8.15 -0.63
CA ARG A 196 -9.60 -7.51 0.66
C ARG A 196 -8.46 -6.54 0.95
N ILE A 197 -8.78 -5.27 1.18
CA ILE A 197 -7.84 -4.22 1.51
C ILE A 197 -8.05 -3.84 2.98
N GLU A 198 -7.01 -3.99 3.81
CA GLU A 198 -7.09 -3.72 5.24
C GLU A 198 -5.83 -3.05 5.79
N SER A 199 -6.01 -2.28 6.88
CA SER A 199 -4.89 -1.67 7.58
C SER A 199 -4.04 -2.76 8.24
N VAL A 200 -2.72 -2.58 8.20
CA VAL A 200 -1.79 -3.36 9.02
C VAL A 200 -1.20 -2.47 10.11
N GLY A 201 -0.88 -3.09 11.25
CA GLY A 201 -0.17 -2.41 12.34
C GLY A 201 1.21 -1.89 11.89
N PRO A 202 1.88 -1.10 12.76
CA PRO A 202 3.18 -0.49 12.46
C PRO A 202 4.33 -1.50 12.31
N ASP A 203 4.10 -2.79 12.57
CA ASP A 203 5.12 -3.83 12.51
C ASP A 203 5.56 -4.07 11.06
N GLY A 204 6.70 -3.44 10.76
CA GLY A 204 7.31 -3.31 9.44
C GLY A 204 7.59 -4.64 8.74
N PHE A 205 7.64 -4.55 7.42
CA PHE A 205 8.01 -5.66 6.54
C PHE A 205 9.21 -5.28 5.71
N GLU A 206 10.14 -6.22 5.57
CA GLU A 206 11.49 -6.02 5.02
C GLU A 206 11.67 -6.64 3.62
N GLY A 207 10.67 -6.57 2.73
CA GLY A 207 10.79 -7.19 1.41
C GLY A 207 10.02 -6.52 0.27
N TRP A 208 10.73 -6.19 -0.81
CA TRP A 208 10.17 -5.88 -2.12
C TRP A 208 10.75 -6.87 -3.13
N THR A 209 9.99 -7.21 -4.17
CA THR A 209 10.44 -8.08 -5.27
C THR A 209 10.34 -7.30 -6.58
N VAL A 210 11.21 -7.61 -7.54
CA VAL A 210 11.02 -7.16 -8.92
C VAL A 210 9.77 -7.85 -9.47
N ALA A 211 8.88 -7.10 -10.12
CA ALA A 211 7.73 -7.65 -10.83
C ALA A 211 8.22 -8.54 -11.97
N GLU A 212 7.74 -9.78 -12.02
CA GLU A 212 7.95 -10.70 -13.16
C GLU A 212 7.21 -10.22 -14.41
#